data_AF-A0A7S3DBK0-F1
#
_entry.id   AF-A0A7S3DBK0-F1
#
_cell.length_a   1.000
_cell.length_b   1.000
_cell.length_c   1.000
_cell.angle_alpha   90.00
_cell.angle_beta   90.00
_cell.angle_gamma   90.00
#
_symmetry.space_group_name_H-M   'P 1'
#
loop_
_entity.id
_entity.type
_entity.pdbx_description
1 polymer ?
#
loop_
_entity_poly.entity_id
_entity_poly.type
_entity_poly.pdbx_seq_one_letter_code
_entity_poly.pdbx_strand_id
1 'polypeptide(L)'
;MKTSQDRVCFSTLSFSLSPPGFLSIIRAHEAQEQGYKLFPAHEKTKFPTVVTIFSAPNYCDVYNNKGAILLFQNDVFNIRQFHCSPHPFNLPDFMDVFSWSLPFVA
;
A
#
# COMPACT_ATOMS: atom_id res chain seq x y z
N MET A 1 -8.82 -9.40 15.67
CA MET A 1 -7.36 -9.21 15.81
C MET A 1 -7.00 -7.87 15.20
N LYS A 2 -6.76 -6.83 16.02
CA LYS A 2 -6.27 -5.52 15.54
C LYS A 2 -4.74 -5.61 15.45
N THR A 3 -4.20 -5.50 14.26
CA THR A 3 -2.75 -5.50 14.03
C THR A 3 -2.10 -4.28 14.68
N SER A 4 -1.07 -4.56 15.48
CA SER A 4 -0.29 -3.62 16.29
C SER A 4 0.72 -2.81 15.44
N GLN A 5 0.25 -2.09 14.42
CA GLN A 5 1.12 -1.32 13.51
C GLN A 5 0.79 0.19 13.40
N ASP A 6 -0.34 0.66 13.91
CA ASP A 6 -0.69 2.10 13.87
C ASP A 6 -0.11 2.85 15.10
N ARG A 7 1.23 2.95 15.22
CA ARG A 7 1.89 3.60 16.38
C ARG A 7 2.04 5.13 16.27
N VAL A 8 1.16 5.81 15.54
CA VAL A 8 1.00 7.26 15.69
C VAL A 8 -0.45 7.51 16.07
N CYS A 9 -0.66 8.07 17.26
CA CYS A 9 -2.00 8.33 17.78
C CYS A 9 -2.70 9.40 16.92
N PHE A 10 -3.95 9.15 16.53
CA PHE A 10 -4.76 10.11 15.76
C PHE A 10 -4.86 11.48 16.43
N SER A 11 -4.78 11.55 17.77
CA SER A 11 -4.77 12.82 18.50
C SER A 11 -3.54 13.69 18.19
N THR A 12 -2.37 13.09 18.03
CA THR A 12 -1.13 13.79 17.66
C THR A 12 -1.20 14.32 16.23
N LEU A 13 -1.82 13.56 15.33
CA LEU A 13 -2.02 13.97 13.94
C LEU A 13 -2.97 15.17 13.84
N SER A 14 -4.08 15.14 14.57
CA SER A 14 -5.04 16.26 14.57
C SER A 14 -4.42 17.59 14.99
N PHE A 15 -3.44 17.57 15.90
CA PHE A 15 -2.73 18.78 16.30
C PHE A 15 -1.86 19.35 15.16
N SER A 16 -1.07 18.49 14.51
CA SER A 16 -0.18 18.88 13.39
C SER A 16 -0.92 19.25 12.10
N LEU A 17 -2.15 18.76 11.92
CA LEU A 17 -2.99 18.99 10.74
C LEU A 17 -3.94 20.18 10.91
N SER A 18 -3.84 20.92 12.02
CA SER A 18 -4.65 22.13 12.26
C SER A 18 -4.01 23.39 11.63
N PRO A 19 -4.79 24.33 11.05
CA PRO A 19 -4.23 25.50 10.36
C PRO A 19 -3.34 26.37 11.27
N PRO A 20 -2.19 26.89 10.76
CA PRO A 20 -1.73 26.89 9.37
C PRO A 20 -0.98 25.62 8.88
N GLY A 21 -1.23 24.44 9.47
CA GLY A 21 -0.59 23.16 9.16
C GLY A 21 -1.04 22.44 7.88
N PHE A 22 -0.66 21.16 7.76
CA PHE A 22 -0.92 20.31 6.60
C PHE A 22 -2.34 19.76 6.56
N LEU A 23 -2.83 19.39 5.36
CA LEU A 23 -4.19 18.84 5.17
C LEU A 23 -4.27 17.33 5.51
N SER A 24 -3.24 16.57 5.17
CA SER A 24 -3.21 15.10 5.27
C SER A 24 -1.78 14.58 5.20
N ILE A 25 -1.57 13.34 5.66
CA ILE A 25 -0.34 12.57 5.43
C ILE A 25 -0.62 11.49 4.39
N ILE A 26 0.11 11.52 3.27
CA ILE A 26 0.11 10.43 2.30
C ILE A 26 1.32 9.55 2.56
N ARG A 27 1.10 8.25 2.78
CA ARG A 27 2.15 7.27 3.05
C ARG A 27 1.93 5.98 2.25
N ALA A 28 2.93 5.11 2.29
CA ALA A 28 2.85 3.75 1.75
C ALA A 28 3.24 2.74 2.85
N HIS A 29 4.00 1.70 2.49
CA HIS A 29 4.63 0.70 3.35
C HIS A 29 3.73 -0.46 3.81
N GLU A 30 2.44 -0.25 4.03
CA GLU A 30 1.51 -1.30 4.46
C GLU A 30 0.69 -1.82 3.29
N ALA A 31 0.75 -3.14 3.03
CA ALA A 31 -0.06 -3.79 2.00
C ALA A 31 -1.56 -3.59 2.26
N GLN A 32 -2.29 -3.21 1.21
CA GLN A 32 -3.74 -2.96 1.26
C GLN A 32 -4.44 -3.83 0.22
N GLU A 33 -5.53 -4.50 0.60
CA GLU A 33 -6.30 -5.37 -0.29
C GLU A 33 -6.81 -4.64 -1.54
N GLN A 34 -7.29 -3.40 -1.37
CA GLN A 34 -7.76 -2.55 -2.46
C GLN A 34 -6.66 -1.65 -3.05
N GLY A 35 -5.41 -1.79 -2.62
CA GLY A 35 -4.31 -0.92 -3.03
C GLY A 35 -4.31 0.45 -2.35
N TYR A 36 -5.29 0.76 -1.50
CA TYR A 36 -5.30 1.97 -0.68
C TYR A 36 -6.11 1.80 0.62
N LYS A 37 -5.89 2.71 1.57
CA LYS A 37 -6.70 2.85 2.79
C LYS A 37 -6.81 4.32 3.18
N LEU A 38 -8.03 4.77 3.41
CA LEU A 38 -8.32 6.11 3.91
C LEU A 38 -8.57 6.01 5.42
N PHE A 39 -7.83 6.79 6.20
CA PHE A 39 -8.04 6.90 7.64
C PHE A 39 -9.12 7.95 7.95
N PRO A 40 -9.65 7.96 9.19
CA PRO A 40 -10.71 8.89 9.58
C PRO A 40 -10.38 10.33 9.19
N ALA A 41 -11.39 11.02 8.67
CA ALA A 41 -11.25 12.40 8.24
C ALA A 41 -11.10 13.34 9.44
N HIS A 42 -10.33 14.41 9.23
CA HIS A 42 -10.21 15.46 10.24
C HIS A 42 -11.55 16.19 10.38
N GLU A 43 -11.96 16.52 11.62
CA GLU A 43 -13.29 17.06 11.89
C GLU A 43 -13.58 18.37 11.17
N LYS A 44 -12.56 19.24 11.01
CA LYS A 44 -12.69 20.56 10.39
C LYS A 44 -12.61 20.53 8.86
N THR A 45 -11.62 19.82 8.29
CA THR A 45 -11.35 19.84 6.84
C THR A 45 -12.15 18.80 6.09
N LYS A 46 -12.73 17.81 6.81
CA LYS A 46 -13.43 16.64 6.24
C LYS A 46 -12.58 15.81 5.29
N PHE A 47 -11.26 16.04 5.26
CA PHE A 47 -10.31 15.29 4.45
C PHE A 47 -9.66 14.18 5.29
N PRO A 48 -9.38 12.98 4.71
CA PRO A 48 -8.69 11.90 5.40
C PRO A 48 -7.40 12.37 6.08
N THR A 49 -7.22 12.09 7.37
CA THR A 49 -6.01 12.50 8.11
C THR A 49 -4.75 11.80 7.58
N VAL A 50 -4.90 10.53 7.21
CA VAL A 50 -3.85 9.71 6.60
C VAL A 50 -4.43 8.97 5.40
N VAL A 51 -3.63 8.86 4.34
CA VAL A 51 -3.91 8.03 3.17
C VAL A 51 -2.75 7.05 3.01
N THR A 52 -3.03 5.76 3.04
CA THR A 52 -2.06 4.73 2.64
C THR A 52 -2.31 4.33 1.20
N ILE A 53 -1.28 4.36 0.36
CA ILE A 53 -1.28 3.87 -1.02
C ILE A 53 -0.34 2.66 -1.14
N PHE A 54 -0.77 1.65 -1.87
CA PHE A 54 -0.01 0.44 -2.14
C PHE A 54 -0.09 0.06 -3.62
N SER A 55 1.04 0.11 -4.32
CA SER A 55 1.09 0.05 -5.78
C SER A 55 1.58 -1.30 -6.34
N ALA A 56 1.74 -2.33 -5.49
CA ALA A 56 2.14 -3.68 -5.92
C ALA A 56 0.92 -4.62 -5.94
N PRO A 57 0.22 -4.81 -7.08
CA PRO A 57 -0.88 -5.76 -7.17
C PRO A 57 -0.37 -7.20 -7.06
N ASN A 58 -1.19 -8.10 -6.49
CA ASN A 58 -0.83 -9.48 -6.20
C ASN A 58 0.54 -9.60 -5.50
N TYR A 59 0.71 -8.85 -4.42
CA TYR A 59 1.97 -8.81 -3.68
C TYR A 59 2.46 -10.22 -3.30
N CYS A 60 3.76 -10.46 -3.47
CA CYS A 60 4.40 -11.76 -3.24
C CYS A 60 3.75 -12.94 -3.98
N ASP A 61 3.01 -12.71 -5.06
CA ASP A 61 2.28 -13.70 -5.86
C ASP A 61 1.18 -14.49 -5.10
N VAL A 62 0.84 -14.07 -3.88
CA VAL A 62 -0.10 -14.80 -3.00
C VAL A 62 -1.22 -13.93 -2.43
N TYR A 63 -1.03 -12.61 -2.33
CA TYR A 63 -1.98 -11.74 -1.63
C TYR A 63 -3.24 -11.43 -2.44
N ASN A 64 -3.20 -11.56 -3.77
CA ASN A 64 -4.31 -11.24 -4.68
C ASN A 64 -4.91 -9.83 -4.47
N ASN A 65 -4.13 -8.90 -3.91
CA ASN A 65 -4.56 -7.53 -3.69
C ASN A 65 -4.53 -6.73 -5.00
N LYS A 66 -5.32 -5.66 -5.08
CA LYS A 66 -5.18 -4.64 -6.13
C LYS A 66 -4.00 -3.72 -5.83
N GLY A 67 -3.44 -3.12 -6.88
CA GLY A 67 -2.58 -1.96 -6.77
C GLY A 67 -3.38 -0.68 -6.92
N ALA A 68 -2.91 0.43 -6.35
CA ALA A 68 -3.47 1.74 -6.62
C ALA A 68 -2.40 2.83 -6.78
N ILE A 69 -2.77 3.88 -7.51
CA ILE A 69 -2.04 5.15 -7.62
C ILE A 69 -2.96 6.31 -7.23
N LEU A 70 -2.34 7.39 -6.76
CA LEU A 70 -3.01 8.63 -6.39
C LEU A 70 -2.69 9.69 -7.44
N LEU A 71 -3.73 10.25 -8.05
CA LEU A 71 -3.64 11.35 -9.01
C LEU A 71 -4.22 12.60 -8.36
N PHE A 72 -3.38 13.61 -8.21
CA PHE A 72 -3.77 14.93 -7.73
C PHE A 72 -3.62 15.93 -8.87
N GLN A 73 -4.75 16.41 -9.40
CA GLN A 73 -4.80 17.35 -10.51
C GLN A 73 -5.98 18.31 -10.33
N ASN A 74 -5.74 19.62 -10.52
CA ASN A 74 -6.78 20.66 -10.42
C ASN A 74 -7.60 20.58 -9.12
N ASP A 75 -6.92 20.40 -7.98
CA ASP A 75 -7.53 20.22 -6.65
C ASP A 75 -8.44 18.98 -6.51
N VAL A 76 -8.47 18.12 -7.52
CA VAL A 76 -9.17 16.84 -7.48
C VAL A 76 -8.21 15.75 -7.06
N PHE A 77 -8.62 15.06 -5.99
CA PHE A 77 -7.96 13.87 -5.47
C PHE A 77 -8.64 12.62 -6.03
N ASN A 78 -7.93 11.84 -6.84
CA ASN A 78 -8.47 10.63 -7.46
C ASN A 78 -7.56 9.42 -7.23
N ILE A 79 -8.13 8.28 -6.83
CA ILE A 79 -7.42 7.02 -6.67
C ILE A 79 -7.78 6.11 -7.84
N ARG A 80 -6.78 5.68 -8.59
CA ARG A 80 -6.95 4.69 -9.67
C ARG A 80 -6.39 3.35 -9.25
N GLN A 81 -7.23 2.33 -9.31
CA GLN A 81 -6.85 0.96 -9.00
C GLN A 81 -6.48 0.20 -10.27
N PHE A 82 -5.63 -0.81 -10.15
CA PHE A 82 -5.23 -1.70 -11.22
C PHE A 82 -4.94 -3.11 -10.70
N HIS A 83 -5.04 -4.09 -11.61
CA HIS A 83 -4.79 -5.51 -11.32
C HIS A 83 -3.37 -5.92 -11.70
N CYS A 84 -2.95 -7.10 -11.23
CA CYS A 84 -1.66 -7.67 -11.62
C CYS A 84 -1.67 -8.04 -13.10
N SER A 85 -0.46 -8.14 -13.66
CA SER A 85 -0.23 -8.63 -15.02
C SER A 85 0.65 -9.88 -14.93
N PRO A 86 0.56 -10.81 -15.90
CA PRO A 86 1.46 -11.97 -15.94
C PRO A 86 2.92 -11.54 -15.98
N HIS A 87 3.79 -12.23 -15.25
CA HIS A 87 5.24 -12.06 -15.28
C HIS A 87 5.95 -13.41 -15.44
N PRO A 88 7.21 -13.43 -15.94
CA PRO A 88 7.98 -14.65 -16.03
C PRO A 88 8.15 -15.34 -14.68
N PHE A 89 8.15 -16.66 -14.70
CA PHE A 89 8.45 -17.47 -13.53
C PHE A 89 9.96 -17.56 -13.31
N ASN A 90 10.38 -17.39 -12.07
CA ASN A 90 11.76 -17.64 -11.63
C ASN A 90 11.76 -18.68 -10.52
N LEU A 91 12.75 -19.56 -10.52
CA LEU A 91 12.99 -20.45 -9.39
C LEU A 91 13.37 -19.63 -8.14
N PRO A 92 13.08 -20.16 -6.93
CA PRO A 92 13.51 -19.53 -5.68
C PRO A 92 15.00 -19.23 -5.70
N ASP A 93 15.37 -18.07 -5.14
CA ASP A 93 16.75 -17.56 -5.09
C ASP A 93 17.47 -17.50 -6.45
N PHE A 94 16.70 -17.43 -7.55
CA PHE A 94 17.20 -17.42 -8.93
C PHE A 94 18.08 -18.64 -9.25
N MET A 95 17.79 -19.79 -8.63
CA MET A 95 18.50 -21.04 -8.86
C MET A 95 18.38 -21.49 -10.32
N ASP A 96 19.46 -22.06 -10.87
CA ASP A 96 19.42 -22.70 -12.18
C ASP A 96 18.76 -24.10 -12.12
N VAL A 97 18.30 -24.58 -13.27
CA VAL A 97 17.57 -25.85 -13.35
C VAL A 97 18.41 -27.07 -12.94
N PHE A 98 19.74 -27.03 -13.12
CA PHE A 98 20.60 -28.15 -12.71
C PHE A 98 20.74 -28.18 -11.20
N SER A 99 21.08 -27.06 -10.57
CA SER A 99 21.14 -26.95 -9.12
C SER A 99 19.82 -27.36 -8.44
N TRP A 100 18.68 -27.02 -9.05
CA TRP A 100 17.36 -27.40 -8.54
C TRP A 100 17.02 -28.87 -8.73
N SER A 101 17.36 -29.47 -9.89
CA SER A 101 16.90 -30.83 -10.24
C SER A 101 17.80 -31.96 -9.77
N LEU A 102 19.12 -31.74 -9.67
CA LEU A 102 20.09 -32.80 -9.34
C LEU A 102 19.77 -33.57 -8.04
N PRO A 103 19.29 -32.94 -6.94
CA PRO A 103 18.89 -33.67 -5.74
C PRO A 103 17.74 -34.67 -5.92
N PHE A 104 16.92 -34.51 -6.97
CA PHE A 104 15.76 -35.37 -7.24
C PHE A 104 16.05 -36.51 -8.24
N VAL A 105 17.20 -36.48 -8.90
CA VAL A 105 17.60 -37.46 -9.93
C VAL A 105 18.54 -38.54 -9.37
N ALA A 106 19.23 -38.25 -8.28
CA ALA A 106 20.23 -39.15 -7.66
C ALA A 106 19.63 -40.34 -6.90
#